data_AF-A0A8X6Y7S8-F1
#
_entry.id   AF-A0A8X6Y7S8-F1
#
_cell.length_a   1.000
_cell.length_b   1.000
_cell.length_c   1.000
_cell.angle_alpha   90.00
_cell.angle_beta   90.00
_cell.angle_gamma   90.00
#
_symmetry.space_group_name_H-M   'P 1'
#
loop_
_entity.id
_entity.type
_entity.pdbx_description
1 polymer ?
#
loop_
_entity_poly.entity_id
_entity_poly.type
_entity_poly.pdbx_seq_one_letter_code
_entity_poly.pdbx_strand_id
1 'polypeptide(L)'
;MNLEEPGRFHILVLFIVPVMFTISLISSFGYHCYFVSVNRSTLESFRPPIFRTGPNKDGFSLRRKANFTEIFGWNKSKWFLPVHSSLGNGVIFPTRT
;
A
#
# COMPACT_ATOMS: atom_id res chain seq x y z
N MET A 1 17.25 3.49 -48.55
CA MET A 1 17.94 3.10 -47.31
C MET A 1 17.10 3.61 -46.16
N ASN A 2 16.62 2.69 -45.32
CA ASN A 2 15.65 2.93 -44.25
C ASN A 2 16.09 4.07 -43.33
N LEU A 3 15.28 5.13 -43.28
CA LEU A 3 15.32 6.10 -42.19
C LEU A 3 14.46 5.52 -41.06
N GLU A 4 15.00 4.52 -40.36
CA GLU A 4 14.56 4.25 -39.00
C GLU A 4 14.93 5.48 -38.17
N GLU A 5 14.01 6.44 -38.10
CA GLU A 5 14.10 7.61 -37.23
C GLU A 5 14.17 7.11 -35.78
N PRO A 6 15.33 7.15 -35.10
CA PRO A 6 15.49 6.58 -33.75
C PRO A 6 14.53 7.20 -32.73
N GLY A 7 14.00 8.41 -33.01
CA GLY A 7 12.99 9.08 -32.19
C GLY A 7 11.61 8.40 -32.19
N ARG A 8 11.18 7.78 -33.31
CA ARG A 8 9.83 7.17 -33.38
C ARG A 8 9.70 5.94 -32.49
N PHE A 9 10.75 5.11 -32.41
CA PHE A 9 10.79 3.96 -31.53
C PHE A 9 10.79 4.39 -30.04
N HIS A 10 11.56 5.42 -29.70
CA HIS A 10 11.63 5.94 -28.34
C HIS A 10 10.28 6.50 -27.85
N ILE A 11 9.53 7.19 -28.73
CA ILE A 11 8.18 7.70 -28.41
C ILE A 11 7.19 6.56 -28.13
N LEU A 12 7.25 5.47 -28.91
CA LEU A 12 6.42 4.29 -28.67
C LEU A 12 6.74 3.64 -27.31
N VAL A 13 8.02 3.52 -26.97
CA VAL A 13 8.47 2.99 -25.67
C VAL A 13 8.02 3.90 -24.52
N LEU A 14 8.17 5.22 -24.64
CA LEU A 14 7.74 6.22 -23.65
C LEU A 14 6.23 6.25 -23.40
N PHE A 15 5.41 5.77 -24.34
CA PHE A 15 3.96 5.76 -24.16
C PHE A 15 3.45 4.38 -23.72
N ILE A 16 3.90 3.32 -24.37
CA ILE A 16 3.40 1.97 -24.12
C ILE A 16 3.89 1.45 -22.77
N VAL A 17 5.19 1.57 -22.48
CA VAL A 17 5.78 1.00 -21.26
C VAL A 17 5.21 1.66 -20.00
N PRO A 18 5.11 3.00 -19.91
CA PRO A 18 4.50 3.64 -18.74
C PRO A 18 3.01 3.33 -18.60
N VAL A 19 2.25 3.20 -19.69
CA VAL A 19 0.83 2.82 -19.61
C VAL A 19 0.67 1.42 -19.04
N MET A 20 1.43 0.44 -19.54
CA MET A 20 1.43 -0.92 -18.99
C MET A 20 1.78 -0.93 -17.50
N PHE A 21 2.83 -0.19 -17.12
CA PHE A 21 3.24 -0.10 -15.73
C PHE A 21 2.21 0.61 -14.85
N THR A 22 1.60 1.68 -15.36
CA THR A 22 0.57 2.46 -14.65
C THR A 22 -0.64 1.60 -14.33
N ILE A 23 -1.09 0.75 -15.27
CA ILE A 23 -2.20 -0.17 -15.02
C ILE A 23 -1.87 -1.13 -13.86
N SER A 24 -0.67 -1.72 -13.88
CA SER A 24 -0.22 -2.60 -12.80
C SER A 24 -0.06 -1.87 -11.47
N LEU A 25 0.49 -0.66 -11.48
CA LEU A 25 0.68 0.17 -10.29
C LEU A 25 -0.65 0.60 -9.67
N ILE A 26 -1.63 1.03 -10.47
CA ILE A 26 -2.94 1.44 -9.95
C ILE A 26 -3.61 0.28 -9.21
N SER A 27 -3.55 -0.92 -9.78
CA SER A 27 -4.07 -2.12 -9.14
C SER A 27 -3.36 -2.40 -7.82
N SER A 28 -2.03 -2.49 -7.84
CA SER A 28 -1.22 -2.76 -6.65
C SER A 28 -1.43 -1.70 -5.56
N PHE A 29 -1.36 -0.42 -5.93
CA PHE A 29 -1.56 0.69 -5.04
C PHE A 29 -2.96 0.68 -4.42
N GLY A 30 -4.01 0.44 -5.22
CA GLY A 30 -5.38 0.33 -4.73
C GLY A 30 -5.56 -0.77 -3.69
N TYR A 31 -4.97 -1.94 -3.92
CA TYR A 31 -4.98 -3.05 -2.94
C TYR A 31 -4.29 -2.68 -1.64
N HIS A 32 -3.12 -2.04 -1.71
CA HIS A 32 -2.39 -1.61 -0.52
C HIS A 32 -3.12 -0.47 0.23
N CYS A 33 -3.76 0.46 -0.48
CA CYS A 33 -4.62 1.47 0.15
C CYS A 33 -5.78 0.83 0.92
N TYR A 34 -6.39 -0.22 0.36
CA TYR A 34 -7.43 -0.97 1.07
C TYR A 34 -6.86 -1.61 2.35
N PHE A 35 -5.72 -2.30 2.27
CA PHE A 35 -5.04 -2.91 3.41
C PHE A 35 -4.70 -1.93 4.53
N VAL A 36 -4.14 -0.76 4.19
CA VAL A 36 -3.90 0.31 5.15
C VAL A 36 -5.21 0.77 5.80
N SER A 37 -6.30 0.88 5.03
CA SER A 37 -7.59 1.32 5.58
C SER A 37 -8.22 0.34 6.58
N VAL A 38 -7.88 -0.95 6.50
CA VAL A 38 -8.39 -2.00 7.41
C VAL A 38 -7.35 -2.52 8.40
N ASN A 39 -6.14 -1.94 8.43
CA ASN A 39 -5.00 -2.39 9.23
C ASN A 39 -4.74 -3.89 9.08
N ARG A 40 -4.51 -4.31 7.83
CA ARG A 40 -4.28 -5.72 7.48
C ARG A 40 -3.07 -5.83 6.58
N SER A 41 -2.14 -6.71 6.92
CA SER A 41 -1.01 -7.05 6.05
C SER A 41 -1.43 -7.97 4.89
N THR A 42 -0.56 -8.08 3.87
CA THR A 42 -0.78 -9.02 2.77
C THR A 42 -0.94 -10.46 3.28
N LEU A 43 -0.10 -10.91 4.22
CA LEU A 43 -0.20 -12.26 4.79
C LEU A 43 -1.52 -12.47 5.55
N GLU A 44 -1.95 -11.49 6.34
CA GLU A 44 -3.21 -11.55 7.10
C GLU A 44 -4.44 -11.55 6.19
N SER A 45 -4.33 -11.01 4.97
CA SER A 45 -5.40 -11.06 3.98
C SER A 45 -5.68 -12.48 3.50
N PHE A 46 -4.62 -13.29 3.35
CA PHE A 46 -4.69 -14.71 3.00
C PHE A 46 -5.06 -15.59 4.19
N ARG A 47 -4.48 -15.31 5.37
CA ARG A 47 -4.69 -16.12 6.59
C ARG A 47 -5.02 -15.22 7.78
N PRO A 48 -6.24 -15.28 8.33
CA PRO A 48 -6.61 -14.42 9.46
C PRO A 48 -5.73 -14.71 10.67
N PRO A 49 -5.31 -13.67 11.41
CA PRO A 49 -4.67 -13.86 12.71
C PRO A 49 -5.64 -14.52 13.70
N ILE A 50 -5.10 -15.39 14.55
CA ILE A 50 -5.87 -16.15 15.54
C ILE A 50 -5.71 -15.46 16.89
N PHE A 51 -6.81 -14.92 17.40
CA PHE A 51 -6.88 -14.31 18.73
C PHE A 51 -7.43 -15.31 19.74
N ARG A 52 -7.46 -14.93 21.02
CA ARG A 52 -8.04 -15.75 22.10
C ARG A 52 -9.51 -16.13 21.83
N THR A 53 -10.24 -15.27 21.12
CA THR A 53 -11.65 -15.48 20.74
C THR A 53 -11.81 -16.24 19.42
N GLY A 54 -10.72 -16.59 18.74
CA GLY A 54 -10.69 -17.27 17.45
C GLY A 54 -10.13 -16.41 16.30
N PRO A 55 -10.22 -16.89 15.05
CA PRO A 55 -9.73 -16.17 13.88
C PRO A 55 -10.51 -14.87 13.64
N ASN A 56 -9.81 -13.74 13.53
CA ASN A 56 -10.45 -12.44 13.29
C ASN A 56 -9.62 -11.58 12.31
N LYS A 57 -10.16 -11.36 11.10
CA LYS A 57 -9.50 -10.54 10.06
C LYS A 57 -9.42 -9.04 10.38
N ASP A 58 -10.23 -8.58 11.33
CA ASP A 58 -10.32 -7.18 11.73
C ASP A 58 -9.82 -6.98 13.18
N GLY A 59 -9.07 -7.94 13.71
CA GLY A 59 -8.58 -7.91 15.09
C GLY A 59 -7.59 -6.77 15.36
N PHE A 60 -6.92 -6.24 14.33
CA PHE A 60 -6.05 -5.05 14.44
C PHE A 60 -6.70 -3.77 13.90
N SER A 61 -7.93 -3.80 13.41
CA SER A 61 -8.57 -2.63 12.80
C SER A 61 -9.11 -1.66 13.86
N LEU A 62 -8.58 -0.44 13.91
CA LEU A 62 -8.91 0.65 14.84
C LEU A 62 -9.84 1.73 14.25
N ARG A 63 -10.47 1.45 13.10
CA ARG A 63 -11.18 2.39 12.19
C ARG A 63 -10.24 3.08 11.19
N ARG A 64 -10.75 3.37 9.99
CA ARG A 64 -9.94 3.80 8.82
C ARG A 64 -8.93 4.93 9.09
N LYS A 65 -9.33 5.97 9.83
CA LYS A 65 -8.44 7.10 10.12
C LYS A 65 -7.31 6.71 11.09
N ALA A 66 -7.63 5.94 12.12
CA ALA A 66 -6.64 5.46 13.08
C ALA A 66 -5.67 4.46 12.42
N ASN A 67 -6.20 3.56 11.58
CA ASN A 67 -5.39 2.64 10.79
C ASN A 67 -4.40 3.38 9.87
N PHE A 68 -4.84 4.46 9.24
CA PHE A 68 -3.96 5.29 8.41
C PHE A 68 -2.85 5.95 9.24
N THR A 69 -3.19 6.47 10.43
CA THR A 69 -2.19 7.11 11.31
C THR A 69 -1.20 6.11 11.90
N GLU A 70 -1.53 4.83 12.07
CA GLU A 70 -0.55 3.80 12.49
C GLU A 70 0.62 3.72 11.49
N ILE A 71 0.36 3.93 10.19
CA ILE A 71 1.38 3.81 9.14
C ILE A 71 2.08 5.15 8.86
N PHE A 72 1.30 6.23 8.70
CA PHE A 72 1.81 7.54 8.27
C PHE A 72 2.06 8.53 9.41
N GLY A 73 1.71 8.15 10.64
CA GLY A 73 1.83 9.00 11.82
C GLY A 73 0.82 10.15 11.86
N TRP A 74 0.91 10.91 12.95
CA TRP A 74 0.03 12.07 13.21
C TRP A 74 0.41 13.31 12.41
N ASN A 75 1.68 13.44 12.03
CA ASN A 75 2.17 14.62 11.34
C ASN A 75 1.86 14.54 9.84
N LYS A 76 0.80 15.23 9.42
CA LYS A 76 0.34 15.30 8.02
C LYS A 76 1.39 15.81 7.04
N SER A 77 2.32 16.67 7.49
CA SER A 77 3.40 17.17 6.64
C SER A 77 4.37 16.07 6.21
N LYS A 78 4.41 14.94 6.94
CA LYS A 78 5.31 13.81 6.65
C LYS A 78 4.66 12.71 5.81
N TRP A 79 3.35 12.79 5.53
CA TRP A 79 2.62 11.72 4.85
C TRP A 79 3.12 11.44 3.43
N PHE A 80 3.64 12.46 2.74
CA PHE A 80 4.18 12.36 1.38
C PHE A 80 5.71 12.46 1.33
N LEU A 81 6.36 12.40 2.50
CA LEU A 81 7.81 12.43 2.60
C LEU A 81 8.31 11.02 2.94
N PRO A 82 9.42 10.57 2.33
CA PRO A 82 10.01 9.26 2.61
C PRO A 82 10.79 9.29 3.93
N VAL A 83 10.13 9.67 5.03
CA VAL A 83 10.67 9.73 6.38
C VAL A 83 9.85 8.84 7.30
N HIS A 84 10.53 8.06 8.13
CA HIS A 84 9.85 7.17 9.06
C HIS A 84 8.96 7.98 10.01
N SER A 85 7.67 7.60 10.06
CA SER A 85 6.64 8.29 10.85
C SER A 85 5.58 7.34 11.41
N SER A 86 5.75 6.03 11.21
CA SER A 86 4.83 5.00 11.70
C SER A 86 4.80 4.97 13.23
N LEU A 87 3.69 4.51 13.79
CA LEU A 87 3.48 4.41 15.23
C LEU A 87 3.86 3.00 15.74
N GLY A 88 4.01 2.90 17.06
CA GLY A 88 4.30 1.64 17.73
C GLY A 88 5.77 1.22 17.66
N ASN A 89 6.04 0.03 18.19
CA ASN A 89 7.39 -0.55 18.28
C ASN A 89 7.61 -1.72 17.29
N GLY A 90 6.61 -2.06 16.47
CA GLY A 90 6.66 -3.19 15.55
C GLY A 90 6.53 -4.58 16.19
N VAL A 91 6.36 -4.66 17.51
CA VAL A 91 6.24 -5.92 18.27
C VAL A 91 4.84 -6.10 18.84
N ILE A 92 4.24 -5.01 19.35
CA ILE A 92 2.93 -5.00 19.97
C ILE A 92 2.05 -4.03 19.20
N PHE A 93 0.88 -4.51 18.79
CA PHE A 93 -0.10 -3.74 18.03
C PHE A 93 -1.42 -3.65 18.80
N PRO A 94 -2.11 -2.50 18.76
CA PRO A 94 -3.41 -2.34 19.38
C PRO A 94 -4.46 -3.24 18.71
N THR A 95 -5.31 -3.87 19.52
CA THR A 95 -6.32 -4.82 19.06
C THR A 95 -7.74 -4.32 19.31
N ARG A 96 -8.66 -4.65 18.40
CA ARG A 96 -10.10 -4.50 18.59
C ARG A 96 -10.63 -5.72 19.33
N THR A 97 -10.77 -5.61 20.65
CA THR A 97 -11.46 -6.60 21.50
C THR A 97 -12.95 -6.65 21.22
#